data_AF-A0A9D7IFE6-F1
#
_entry.id   AF-A0A9D7IFE6-F1
#
_cell.length_a   1.000
_cell.length_b   1.000
_cell.length_c   1.000
_cell.angle_alpha   90.00
_cell.angle_beta   90.00
_cell.angle_gamma   90.00
#
_symmetry.space_group_name_H-M   'P 1'
#
loop_
_entity.id
_entity.type
_entity.pdbx_description
1 polymer ?
#
loop_
_entity_poly.entity_id
_entity_poly.type
_entity_poly.pdbx_seq_one_letter_code
_entity_poly.pdbx_strand_id
1 'polypeptide(L)'
;MAELLTKKYQLSDIQQEKIYQIQARRFRDRELITPNKTSDQSLYLEQLKAIEYGADISVQLMLSEAQTPFYRAFSIERREKRAEVASALLSKGVPIDQVEMAVLELE
;
A
#
# COMPACT_ATOMS: atom_id res chain seq x y z
N MET A 1 -8.06 -3.02 3.62
CA MET A 1 -7.40 -3.82 2.55
C MET A 1 -7.65 -5.34 2.66
N ALA A 2 -7.43 -5.98 3.82
CA ALA A 2 -7.61 -7.44 3.98
C ALA A 2 -9.05 -7.92 3.66
N GLU A 3 -10.08 -7.30 4.25
CA GLU A 3 -11.48 -7.69 4.01
C GLU A 3 -11.94 -7.53 2.54
N LEU A 4 -11.42 -6.50 1.86
CA LEU A 4 -11.69 -6.23 0.44
C LEU A 4 -11.08 -7.31 -0.45
N LEU A 5 -9.86 -7.75 -0.13
CA LEU A 5 -9.20 -8.82 -0.88
C LEU A 5 -9.88 -10.18 -0.63
N THR A 6 -10.28 -10.45 0.61
CA THR A 6 -10.94 -11.70 1.01
C THR A 6 -12.28 -11.90 0.31
N LYS A 7 -13.18 -10.90 0.37
CA LYS A 7 -14.52 -11.01 -0.23
C LYS A 7 -14.52 -10.96 -1.75
N LYS A 8 -13.64 -10.15 -2.35
CA LYS A 8 -13.64 -9.89 -3.80
C LYS A 8 -12.90 -10.96 -4.59
N TYR A 9 -11.96 -11.68 -3.96
CA TYR A 9 -11.01 -12.55 -4.68
C TYR A 9 -10.92 -13.99 -4.15
N GLN A 10 -11.87 -14.41 -3.31
CA GLN A 10 -12.04 -15.80 -2.85
C GLN A 10 -10.73 -16.40 -2.30
N LEU A 11 -10.06 -15.66 -1.42
CA LEU A 11 -8.84 -16.13 -0.78
C LEU A 11 -9.15 -17.29 0.15
N SER A 12 -8.31 -18.33 0.14
CA SER A 12 -8.42 -19.42 1.12
C SER A 12 -8.10 -18.91 2.53
N ASP A 13 -8.54 -19.63 3.57
CA ASP A 13 -8.32 -19.22 4.96
C ASP A 13 -6.82 -19.01 5.27
N ILE A 14 -5.95 -19.85 4.71
CA ILE A 14 -4.48 -19.72 4.83
C ILE A 14 -3.98 -18.43 4.16
N GLN A 15 -4.55 -18.05 3.01
CA GLN A 15 -4.18 -16.82 2.31
C GLN A 15 -4.71 -15.58 3.06
N GLN A 16 -5.89 -15.67 3.64
CA GLN A 16 -6.43 -14.59 4.48
C GLN A 16 -5.53 -14.34 5.68
N GLU A 17 -5.13 -15.39 6.40
CA GLU A 17 -4.22 -15.28 7.55
C GLU A 17 -2.89 -14.63 7.15
N LYS A 18 -2.29 -15.07 6.03
CA LYS A 18 -1.06 -14.47 5.52
C LYS A 18 -1.23 -13.00 5.16
N ILE A 19 -2.36 -12.59 4.58
CA ILE A 19 -2.64 -11.17 4.35
C ILE A 19 -2.71 -10.40 5.67
N TYR A 20 -3.39 -10.92 6.68
CA TYR A 20 -3.43 -10.27 7.99
C TYR A 20 -2.03 -10.11 8.58
N GLN A 21 -1.17 -11.11 8.47
CA GLN A 21 0.22 -11.02 8.92
C GLN A 21 1.02 -9.96 8.13
N ILE A 22 0.86 -9.90 6.80
CA ILE A 22 1.50 -8.89 5.96
C ILE A 22 1.05 -7.48 6.37
N GLN A 23 -0.25 -7.28 6.60
CA GLN A 23 -0.80 -5.99 7.03
C GLN A 23 -0.35 -5.61 8.43
N ALA A 24 -0.30 -6.56 9.37
CA ALA A 24 0.17 -6.31 10.73
C ALA A 24 1.67 -5.92 10.76
N ARG A 25 2.51 -6.59 9.94
CA ARG A 25 3.92 -6.23 9.78
C ARG A 25 4.05 -4.82 9.21
N ARG A 26 3.34 -4.56 8.12
CA ARG A 26 3.33 -3.25 7.46
C ARG A 26 2.92 -2.12 8.39
N PHE A 27 1.87 -2.32 9.20
CA PHE A 27 1.43 -1.34 10.18
C PHE A 27 2.53 -1.05 11.22
N ARG A 28 3.12 -2.11 11.77
CA ARG A 28 4.23 -1.98 12.72
C ARG A 28 5.42 -1.25 12.13
N ASP A 29 5.82 -1.59 10.90
CA ASP A 29 6.94 -0.95 10.22
C ASP A 29 6.67 0.54 9.98
N ARG A 30 5.42 0.91 9.65
CA ARG A 30 4.99 2.31 9.53
C ARG A 30 5.09 3.07 10.85
N GLU A 31 4.65 2.46 11.96
CA GLU A 31 4.80 3.06 13.29
C GLU A 31 6.26 3.33 13.63
N LEU A 32 7.17 2.38 13.30
CA LEU A 32 8.60 2.51 13.56
C LEU A 32 9.25 3.68 12.81
N ILE A 33 8.77 4.00 11.60
CA ILE A 33 9.33 5.10 10.80
C ILE A 33 8.63 6.44 11.02
N THR A 34 7.51 6.45 11.75
CA THR A 34 6.71 7.67 12.02
C THR A 34 7.54 8.84 12.56
N PRO A 35 8.53 8.66 13.46
CA PRO A 35 9.38 9.76 13.91
C PRO A 35 10.11 10.49 12.77
N ASN A 36 10.49 9.77 11.70
CA ASN A 36 11.19 10.34 10.55
C ASN A 36 10.31 11.32 9.76
N LYS A 37 8.98 11.22 9.87
CA LYS A 37 8.05 12.15 9.21
C LYS A 37 8.32 13.61 9.55
N THR A 38 8.84 13.88 10.74
CA THR A 38 9.21 15.23 11.19
C THR A 38 10.72 15.48 11.19
N SER A 39 11.55 14.47 11.46
CA SER A 39 13.00 14.64 11.59
C SER A 39 13.77 14.51 10.28
N ASP A 40 13.30 13.68 9.35
CA ASP A 40 13.90 13.45 8.03
C ASP A 40 12.83 12.94 7.05
N GLN A 41 12.16 13.87 6.37
CA GLN A 41 11.06 13.56 5.46
C GLN A 41 11.50 12.74 4.24
N SER A 42 12.71 12.96 3.76
CA SER A 42 13.27 12.20 2.64
C SER A 42 13.45 10.74 3.03
N LEU A 43 14.06 10.48 4.19
CA LEU A 43 14.22 9.13 4.72
C LEU A 43 12.85 8.48 5.01
N TYR A 44 11.90 9.23 5.57
CA TYR A 44 10.54 8.74 5.79
C TYR A 44 9.88 8.28 4.48
N LEU A 45 9.96 9.09 3.42
CA LEU A 45 9.39 8.76 2.13
C LEU A 45 10.04 7.51 1.52
N GLU A 46 11.37 7.40 1.58
CA GLU A 46 12.09 6.21 1.10
C GLU A 46 11.69 4.94 1.86
N GLN A 47 11.61 5.02 3.19
CA GLN A 47 11.19 3.89 4.02
C GLN A 47 9.73 3.51 3.79
N LEU A 48 8.85 4.49 3.63
CA LEU A 48 7.44 4.26 3.32
C LEU A 48 7.30 3.53 1.98
N LYS A 49 8.04 3.94 0.94
CA LYS A 49 8.09 3.25 -0.36
C LYS A 49 8.56 1.80 -0.21
N ALA A 50 9.61 1.56 0.58
CA ALA A 50 10.14 0.22 0.81
C ALA A 50 9.12 -0.70 1.52
N ILE A 51 8.42 -0.18 2.52
CA ILE A 51 7.37 -0.89 3.25
C ILE A 51 6.21 -1.29 2.31
N GLU A 52 5.72 -0.35 1.50
CA GLU A 52 4.66 -0.63 0.53
C GLU A 52 5.07 -1.67 -0.51
N TYR A 53 6.26 -1.52 -1.07
CA TYR A 53 6.81 -2.45 -2.06
C TYR A 53 6.98 -3.85 -1.49
N GLY A 54 7.52 -3.97 -0.28
CA GLY A 54 7.68 -5.26 0.41
C GLY A 54 6.35 -5.93 0.72
N ALA A 55 5.32 -5.16 1.10
CA ALA A 55 3.98 -5.67 1.31
C ALA A 55 3.36 -6.18 0.00
N ASP A 56 3.44 -5.40 -1.09
CA ASP A 56 2.92 -5.78 -2.40
C ASP A 56 3.58 -7.05 -2.94
N ILE A 57 4.91 -7.18 -2.83
CA ILE A 57 5.63 -8.41 -3.22
C ILE A 57 5.13 -9.60 -2.40
N SER A 58 5.01 -9.43 -1.08
CA SER A 58 4.58 -10.51 -0.18
C SER A 58 3.19 -11.01 -0.56
N VAL A 59 2.28 -10.11 -0.94
CA VAL A 59 0.95 -10.48 -1.44
C VAL A 59 1.07 -11.19 -2.79
N GLN A 60 1.84 -10.67 -3.74
CA GLN A 60 2.02 -11.30 -5.05
C GLN A 60 2.55 -12.74 -4.95
N LEU A 61 3.55 -12.99 -4.11
CA LEU A 61 4.15 -14.33 -3.91
C LEU A 61 3.20 -15.32 -3.23
N MET A 62 2.18 -14.83 -2.53
CA MET A 62 1.18 -15.66 -1.86
C MET A 62 0.07 -16.13 -2.81
N LEU A 63 -0.18 -15.38 -3.88
CA LEU A 63 -1.29 -15.64 -4.80
C LEU A 63 -0.93 -16.75 -5.79
N SER A 64 -1.94 -17.54 -6.15
CA SER A 64 -1.82 -18.47 -7.27
C SER A 64 -1.87 -17.73 -8.62
N GLU A 65 -1.47 -18.42 -9.69
CA GLU A 65 -1.56 -17.89 -11.05
C GLU A 65 -2.99 -17.49 -11.42
N ALA A 66 -3.98 -18.29 -11.04
CA ALA A 66 -5.40 -17.99 -11.24
C ALA A 66 -5.89 -16.75 -10.46
N GLN A 67 -5.22 -16.41 -9.34
CA GLN A 67 -5.55 -15.25 -8.52
C GLN A 67 -4.78 -13.97 -8.93
N THR A 68 -3.77 -14.10 -9.78
CA THR A 68 -2.94 -12.97 -10.22
C THR A 68 -3.73 -11.90 -11.00
N PRO A 69 -4.63 -12.25 -11.95
CA PRO A 69 -5.44 -11.25 -12.67
C PRO A 69 -6.31 -10.41 -11.73
N PHE A 70 -6.83 -11.02 -10.68
CA PHE A 70 -7.67 -10.38 -9.68
C PHE A 70 -6.90 -9.34 -8.86
N TYR A 71 -5.70 -9.70 -8.42
CA TYR A 71 -4.81 -8.76 -7.73
C TYR A 71 -4.32 -7.62 -8.62
N ARG A 72 -4.12 -7.88 -9.92
CA ARG A 72 -3.84 -6.81 -10.89
C ARG A 72 -5.01 -5.83 -11.00
N ALA A 73 -6.24 -6.33 -11.07
CA ALA A 73 -7.43 -5.47 -11.10
C ALA A 73 -7.55 -4.62 -9.82
N PHE A 74 -7.29 -5.20 -8.64
CA PHE A 74 -7.21 -4.45 -7.39
C PHE A 74 -6.13 -3.37 -7.42
N SER A 75 -4.94 -3.71 -7.94
CA SER A 75 -3.81 -2.80 -8.02
C SER A 75 -4.09 -1.61 -8.95
N ILE A 76 -4.84 -1.84 -10.03
CA ILE A 76 -5.31 -0.80 -10.95
C ILE A 76 -6.28 0.13 -10.23
N GLU A 77 -7.30 -0.41 -9.55
CA GLU A 77 -8.28 0.40 -8.80
C GLU A 77 -7.58 1.26 -7.73
N ARG A 78 -6.59 0.68 -7.02
CA ARG A 78 -5.78 1.42 -6.05
C ARG A 78 -4.98 2.53 -6.72
N ARG A 79 -4.41 2.28 -7.90
CA ARG A 79 -3.65 3.28 -8.67
C ARG A 79 -4.55 4.43 -9.13
N GLU A 80 -5.78 4.14 -9.56
CA GLU A 80 -6.76 5.15 -9.95
C GLU A 80 -7.11 6.07 -8.78
N LYS A 81 -7.44 5.51 -7.61
CA LYS A 81 -7.68 6.28 -6.38
C LYS A 81 -6.48 7.15 -5.99
N ARG A 82 -5.26 6.60 -6.06
CA ARG A 82 -4.03 7.37 -5.80
C ARG A 82 -3.84 8.49 -6.82
N ALA A 83 -4.16 8.25 -8.09
CA ALA A 83 -4.04 9.25 -9.15
C ALA A 83 -5.04 10.40 -8.96
N GLU A 84 -6.27 10.10 -8.55
CA GLU A 84 -7.28 11.12 -8.22
C GLU A 84 -6.79 12.04 -7.09
N VAL A 85 -6.30 11.46 -6.00
CA VAL A 85 -5.78 12.24 -4.87
C VAL A 85 -4.52 13.02 -5.26
N ALA A 86 -3.60 12.39 -6.01
CA ALA A 86 -2.42 13.07 -6.52
C ALA A 86 -2.79 14.29 -7.37
N SER A 87 -3.73 14.13 -8.31
CA SER A 87 -4.20 15.21 -9.16
C SER A 87 -4.80 16.36 -8.35
N ALA A 88 -5.64 16.04 -7.35
CA ALA A 88 -6.26 17.04 -6.48
C ALA A 88 -5.26 17.80 -5.60
N LEU A 89 -4.17 17.16 -5.16
CA LEU A 89 -3.12 17.81 -4.37
C LEU A 89 -2.18 18.64 -5.26
N LEU A 90 -1.82 18.13 -6.44
CA LEU A 90 -1.02 18.86 -7.42
C LEU A 90 -1.74 20.12 -7.88
N SER A 91 -3.06 20.07 -8.11
CA SER A 91 -3.85 21.26 -8.48
C SER A 91 -3.88 22.33 -7.38
N LYS A 92 -3.58 21.94 -6.14
CA LYS A 92 -3.46 22.85 -4.98
C LYS A 92 -2.03 23.37 -4.79
N GLY A 93 -1.09 23.00 -5.66
CA GLY A 93 0.31 23.40 -5.56
C GLY A 93 1.10 22.67 -4.47
N VAL A 94 0.62 21.51 -4.01
CA VAL A 94 1.35 20.71 -3.01
C VAL A 94 2.65 20.16 -3.64
N PRO A 95 3.80 20.26 -2.95
CA PRO A 95 5.06 19.67 -3.41
C PRO A 95 4.96 18.17 -3.71
N ILE A 96 5.65 17.70 -4.74
CA ILE A 96 5.52 16.32 -5.27
C ILE A 96 5.84 15.26 -4.20
N ASP A 97 6.87 15.48 -3.40
CA ASP A 97 7.25 14.62 -2.27
C ASP A 97 6.13 14.49 -1.23
N GLN A 98 5.44 15.60 -0.93
CA GLN A 98 4.28 15.58 -0.03
C GLN A 98 3.06 14.92 -0.66
N VAL A 99 2.88 15.07 -1.98
CA VAL A 99 1.86 14.31 -2.72
C VAL A 99 2.16 12.81 -2.64
N GLU A 100 3.41 12.40 -2.87
CA GLU A 100 3.84 11.02 -2.81
C GLU A 100 3.63 10.41 -1.41
N MET A 101 3.99 11.14 -0.35
CA MET A 101 3.69 10.72 1.03
C MET A 101 2.18 10.54 1.24
N ALA A 102 1.38 11.54 0.84
CA ALA A 102 -0.07 11.50 1.03
C ALA A 102 -0.74 10.32 0.30
N VAL A 103 -0.31 10.00 -0.92
CA VAL A 103 -0.92 8.88 -1.67
C VAL A 103 -0.49 7.50 -1.17
N LEU A 104 0.68 7.37 -0.54
CA LEU A 104 1.12 6.14 0.10
C LEU A 104 0.41 5.93 1.46
N GLU A 105 -0.01 7.01 2.12
CA GLU A 105 -0.74 6.98 3.39
C GLU A 105 -2.27 6.73 3.24
N LEU A 106 -2.83 6.74 2.02
CA LEU A 106 -4.27 6.56 1.72
C LEU A 106 -4.89 5.20 2.11
N GLU A 107 -4.11 4.24 2.60
CA GLU A 107 -4.54 2.83 2.73
C GLU A 107 -5.27 2.45 4.02
#